data_AF-B4YPC8-F1
#
_entry.id   AF-B4YPC8-F1
#
_cell.length_a   1.000
_cell.length_b   1.000
_cell.length_c   1.000
_cell.angle_alpha   90.00
_cell.angle_beta   90.00
_cell.angle_gamma   90.00
#
_symmetry.space_group_name_H-M   'P 1'
#
loop_
_entity.id
_entity.type
_entity.pdbx_description
1 polymer ?
#
loop_
_entity_poly.entity_id
_entity_poly.type
_entity_poly.pdbx_seq_one_letter_code
_entity_poly.pdbx_strand_id
1 'polypeptide(L)'
;MSELKILKQILKADLTKNELKTVIFLLSIDDKTIQLTNAEIAEKLGFTASNTIRTLKKLKSVNVIGERKNGIFIKSINSWKQTKNQ
;
A
#
# COMPACT_ATOMS: atom_id res chain seq x y z
N MET A 1 -15.78 -1.78 -11.86
CA MET A 1 -14.66 -2.72 -11.60
C MET A 1 -15.20 -3.73 -10.58
N SER A 2 -15.19 -5.04 -10.83
CA SER A 2 -15.82 -5.97 -9.87
C SER A 2 -14.96 -6.10 -8.60
N GLU A 3 -15.60 -6.02 -7.43
CA GLU A 3 -14.95 -6.18 -6.11
C GLU A 3 -14.17 -7.50 -6.02
N LEU A 4 -14.69 -8.55 -6.67
CA LEU A 4 -14.03 -9.85 -6.79
C LEU A 4 -12.64 -9.77 -7.45
N LYS A 5 -12.44 -8.87 -8.41
CA LYS A 5 -11.13 -8.68 -9.07
C LYS A 5 -10.12 -8.05 -8.12
N ILE A 6 -10.56 -7.11 -7.28
CA ILE A 6 -9.73 -6.47 -6.25
C ILE A 6 -9.33 -7.51 -5.20
N LEU A 7 -10.31 -8.27 -4.68
CA LEU A 7 -10.09 -9.35 -3.71
C LEU A 7 -9.09 -10.40 -4.22
N LYS A 8 -9.26 -10.89 -5.45
CA LYS A 8 -8.32 -11.85 -6.05
C LYS A 8 -6.90 -11.29 -6.12
N GLN A 9 -6.75 -10.00 -6.40
CA GLN A 9 -5.45 -9.40 -6.56
C GLN A 9 -4.77 -9.07 -5.24
N ILE A 10 -5.55 -8.70 -4.22
CA ILE A 10 -5.13 -8.63 -2.83
C ILE A 10 -4.61 -10.00 -2.35
N LEU A 11 -5.36 -11.07 -2.60
CA LEU A 11 -4.94 -12.43 -2.25
C LEU A 11 -3.67 -12.84 -2.97
N LYS A 12 -3.52 -12.49 -4.26
CA LYS A 12 -2.28 -12.76 -5.00
C LYS A 12 -1.08 -11.97 -4.49
N ALA A 13 -1.26 -10.74 -4.02
CA ALA A 13 -0.16 -9.95 -3.48
C ALA A 13 0.36 -10.52 -2.14
N ASP A 14 -0.38 -11.43 -1.51
CA ASP A 14 -0.04 -12.08 -0.23
C ASP A 14 0.32 -11.04 0.85
N LEU A 15 -0.55 -10.03 0.97
CA LEU A 15 -0.32 -8.90 1.87
C LEU A 15 -0.63 -9.30 3.31
N THR A 16 0.25 -8.92 4.23
CA THR A 16 0.01 -9.06 5.67
C THR A 16 -1.14 -8.17 6.13
N LYS A 17 -1.69 -8.43 7.33
CA LYS A 17 -2.75 -7.59 7.92
C LYS A 17 -2.37 -6.10 7.97
N ASN A 18 -1.11 -5.77 8.25
CA ASN A 18 -0.66 -4.37 8.32
C ASN A 18 -0.53 -3.74 6.94
N GLU A 19 -0.06 -4.50 5.95
CA GLU A 19 -0.03 -4.06 4.55
C GLU A 19 -1.43 -3.81 4.00
N LEU A 20 -2.39 -4.71 4.29
CA LEU A 20 -3.80 -4.53 3.92
C LEU A 20 -4.41 -3.28 4.54
N LYS A 21 -4.23 -3.08 5.85
CA LYS A 21 -4.69 -1.86 6.52
C LYS A 21 -4.12 -0.61 5.87
N THR A 22 -2.82 -0.63 5.53
CA THR A 22 -2.15 0.48 4.86
C THR A 22 -2.77 0.73 3.48
N VAL A 23 -2.96 -0.31 2.67
CA VAL A 23 -3.56 -0.19 1.34
C VAL A 23 -4.99 0.35 1.41
N ILE A 24 -5.81 -0.15 2.33
CA ILE A 24 -7.19 0.33 2.52
C ILE A 24 -7.20 1.81 2.90
N PHE A 25 -6.36 2.20 3.85
CA PHE A 25 -6.20 3.61 4.23
C PHE A 25 -5.79 4.47 3.04
N LEU A 26 -4.76 4.07 2.28
CA LEU A 26 -4.30 4.82 1.13
C LEU A 26 -5.36 4.87 0.00
N LEU A 27 -6.20 3.84 -0.16
CA LEU A 27 -7.35 3.84 -1.09
C LEU A 27 -8.50 4.73 -0.63
N SER A 28 -8.63 4.98 0.67
CA SER A 28 -9.68 5.87 1.22
C SER A 28 -9.38 7.36 1.07
N ILE A 29 -8.16 7.70 0.64
CA ILE A 29 -7.77 9.09 0.36
C ILE A 29 -8.16 9.39 -1.09
N ASP A 30 -9.00 10.42 -1.30
CA ASP A 30 -9.50 10.81 -2.64
C ASP A 30 -8.41 11.39 -3.57
N ASP A 31 -7.21 11.65 -3.04
CA ASP A 31 -6.09 12.17 -3.81
C ASP A 31 -5.34 11.09 -4.61
N LYS A 32 -5.08 11.40 -5.88
CA LYS A 32 -4.23 10.56 -6.75
C LYS A 32 -2.77 10.48 -6.29
N THR A 33 -2.31 11.39 -5.45
CA THR A 33 -0.96 11.40 -4.89
C THR A 33 -1.04 11.87 -3.46
N ILE A 34 -0.71 10.96 -2.56
CA ILE A 34 -0.80 11.10 -1.12
C ILE A 34 0.49 11.77 -0.67
N GLN A 35 0.38 13.01 -0.21
CA GLN A 35 1.51 13.85 0.21
C GLN A 35 1.81 13.75 1.71
N LEU A 36 1.13 12.82 2.41
CA LEU A 36 1.37 12.55 3.82
C LEU A 36 2.80 12.03 4.04
N THR A 37 3.42 12.53 5.10
CA THR A 37 4.68 12.04 5.63
C THR A 37 4.52 10.65 6.23
N ASN A 38 5.63 9.92 6.37
CA ASN A 38 5.62 8.62 7.04
C ASN A 38 5.11 8.71 8.49
N ALA A 39 5.31 9.84 9.17
CA ALA A 39 4.84 10.06 10.53
C ALA A 39 3.31 10.19 10.59
N GLU A 40 2.72 10.97 9.69
CA GLU A 40 1.26 11.11 9.59
C GLU A 40 0.59 9.78 9.21
N ILE A 41 1.19 9.02 8.28
CA ILE A 41 0.71 7.68 7.93
C ILE A 41 0.78 6.75 9.15
N ALA A 42 1.87 6.80 9.91
CA ALA A 42 2.05 5.98 11.11
C ALA A 42 0.99 6.28 12.18
N GLU A 43 0.74 7.57 12.44
CA GLU A 43 -0.27 8.04 13.38
C GLU A 43 -1.67 7.56 12.99
N LYS A 44 -2.07 7.76 11.72
CA LYS A 44 -3.39 7.35 11.22
C LYS A 44 -3.62 5.84 11.28
N LEU A 45 -2.55 5.05 11.11
CA LEU A 45 -2.62 3.58 11.14
C LEU A 45 -2.40 3.00 12.55
N GLY A 46 -2.02 3.82 13.54
CA GLY A 46 -1.61 3.35 14.86
C GLY A 46 -0.35 2.48 14.81
N PHE A 47 0.54 2.73 13.85
CA PHE A 47 1.79 1.99 13.66
C PHE A 47 2.95 2.71 14.32
N THR A 48 3.99 1.97 14.67
CA THR A 48 5.30 2.58 14.93
C THR A 48 5.91 3.11 13.63
N ALA A 49 6.79 4.12 13.71
CA ALA A 49 7.50 4.63 12.55
C ALA A 49 8.27 3.52 11.80
N SER A 50 8.92 2.61 12.55
CA SER A 50 9.64 1.46 11.99
C SER A 50 8.73 0.51 11.21
N ASN A 51 7.55 0.19 11.76
CA ASN A 51 6.57 -0.65 11.07
C ASN A 51 6.07 0.02 9.80
N THR A 52 5.76 1.31 9.84
CA THR A 52 5.30 2.08 8.68
C THR A 52 6.32 2.08 7.55
N ILE A 53 7.60 2.38 7.85
CA ILE A 53 8.68 2.34 6.86
C ILE A 53 8.83 0.94 6.25
N ARG A 54 8.81 -0.10 7.10
CA ARG A 54 8.89 -1.50 6.64
C ARG A 54 7.73 -1.86 5.71
N THR A 55 6.52 -1.52 6.10
CA THR A 55 5.31 -1.79 5.32
C THR A 55 5.32 -1.05 3.99
N LEU A 56 5.62 0.25 3.97
CA LEU A 56 5.71 1.02 2.72
C LEU A 56 6.81 0.48 1.81
N LYS A 57 7.98 0.13 2.34
CA LYS A 57 9.07 -0.50 1.57
C LYS A 57 8.62 -1.83 0.94
N LYS A 58 7.89 -2.67 1.70
CA LYS A 58 7.36 -3.92 1.19
C LYS A 58 6.33 -3.68 0.08
N LEU A 59 5.34 -2.81 0.29
CA LEU A 59 4.34 -2.44 -0.72
C LEU A 59 4.97 -1.90 -2.01
N LYS A 60 6.06 -1.14 -1.90
CA LYS A 60 6.83 -0.68 -3.05
C LYS A 60 7.50 -1.84 -3.79
N SER A 61 8.11 -2.78 -3.06
CA SER A 61 8.77 -3.96 -3.65
C SER A 61 7.81 -4.87 -4.43
N VAL A 62 6.57 -5.00 -3.96
CA VAL A 62 5.51 -5.77 -4.64
C VAL A 62 4.70 -4.93 -5.62
N ASN A 63 5.18 -3.72 -5.97
CA ASN A 63 4.60 -2.86 -6.98
C ASN A 63 3.13 -2.44 -6.70
N VAL A 64 2.74 -2.39 -5.42
CA VAL A 64 1.44 -1.90 -4.97
C VAL A 64 1.42 -0.38 -4.93
N ILE A 65 2.48 0.23 -4.42
CA ILE A 65 2.65 1.69 -4.38
C ILE A 65 3.82 2.15 -5.26
N GLY A 66 3.76 3.41 -5.70
CA GLY A 66 4.84 4.13 -6.36
C GLY A 66 5.10 5.47 -5.69
N GLU A 67 6.21 6.10 -6.04
CA GLU A 67 6.61 7.42 -5.56
C GLU A 67 6.61 8.43 -6.71
N ARG A 68 6.27 9.67 -6.40
CA ARG A 68 6.44 10.88 -7.21
C ARG A 68 7.25 11.90 -6.41
N LYS A 69 7.64 13.01 -7.04
CA LYS A 69 8.43 14.07 -6.38
C LYS A 69 7.81 14.57 -5.06
N ASN A 70 6.49 14.50 -4.92
CA ASN A 70 5.74 15.08 -3.81
C ASN A 70 4.92 14.05 -2.99
N GLY A 71 5.15 12.74 -3.14
CA GLY A 71 4.41 11.77 -2.35
C GLY A 71 4.31 10.37 -2.96
N ILE A 72 3.39 9.57 -2.43
CA ILE A 72 3.14 8.20 -2.88
C ILE A 72 1.80 8.08 -3.60
N PHE A 73 1.66 7.08 -4.44
CA PHE A 73 0.38 6.76 -5.08
C PHE A 73 0.20 5.26 -5.19
N ILE A 74 -1.05 4.81 -5.18
CA ILE A 74 -1.39 3.40 -5.44
C ILE A 74 -1.30 3.15 -6.94
N LYS A 75 -0.53 2.12 -7.32
CA LYS A 75 -0.44 1.66 -8.70
C LYS A 75 -1.69 0.88 -9.10
N SER A 76 -1.93 0.77 -10.40
CA SER A 76 -3.01 -0.05 -10.93
C SER A 76 -2.99 -1.45 -10.33
N ILE A 77 -4.15 -1.93 -9.87
CA ILE A 77 -4.30 -3.26 -9.26
C ILE A 77 -3.70 -4.37 -10.15
N ASN A 78 -3.83 -4.23 -11.48
CA ASN A 78 -3.28 -5.20 -12.42
C ASN A 78 -1.74 -5.26 -12.44
N SER A 79 -1.04 -4.26 -11.88
CA SER A 79 0.43 -4.24 -11.83
C SER A 79 1.01 -4.80 -10.53
N TRP A 80 0.17 -5.18 -9.56
CA TRP A 80 0.63 -5.68 -8.27
C TRP A 80 1.28 -7.06 -8.44
N LYS A 81 2.49 -7.21 -7.90
CA LYS A 81 3.29 -8.42 -7.99
C LYS A 81 3.01 -9.33 -6.80
N GLN A 82 3.23 -10.62 -6.99
CA GLN A 82 3.26 -11.58 -5.90
C GLN A 82 4.45 -11.30 -4.99
N THR A 83 4.20 -11.38 -3.68
CA THR A 83 5.26 -11.61 -2.70
C THR A 83 5.75 -13.04 -2.85
N LYS A 84 6.51 -13.36 -3.91
CA LYS A 84 7.19 -14.65 -3.95
C LYS A 84 8.20 -14.66 -2.80
N ASN A 85 7.99 -15.55 -1.84
CA ASN A 85 9.02 -15.94 -0.87
C ASN A 85 10.28 -16.33 -1.66
N GLN A 86 11.31 -15.49 -1.57
CA GLN A 86 12.69 -15.97 -1.68
C GLN A 86 13.05 -16.57 -0.33
#